data_AF-A0A7C3FD48-F1
#
_entry.id   AF-A0A7C3FD48-F1
#
_cell.length_a   1.000
_cell.length_b   1.000
_cell.length_c   1.000
_cell.angle_alpha   90.00
_cell.angle_beta   90.00
_cell.angle_gamma   90.00
#
_symmetry.space_group_name_H-M   'P 1'
#
loop_
_entity.id
_entity.type
_entity.pdbx_description
1 polymer ?
#
loop_
_entity_poly.entity_id
_entity_poly.type
_entity_poly.pdbx_seq_one_letter_code
_entity_poly.pdbx_strand_id
1 'polypeptide(L)' 'MEPGRQKALETTLANLQKRFGEGVIMRLGEATHLQVEAIPTGSISLDLALG' A
#
# COMPACT_ATOMS: atom_id res chain seq x y z
N MET A 1 0.93 -7.17 -23.13
CA MET A 1 0.01 -6.39 -22.28
C MET A 1 -0.98 -5.71 -23.21
N GLU A 2 -2.25 -6.08 -23.18
CA GLU A 2 -3.29 -5.56 -24.08
C GLU A 2 -3.48 -4.03 -23.88
N PRO A 3 -3.25 -3.18 -24.90
CA PRO A 3 -3.23 -1.72 -24.74
C PRO A 3 -4.57 -1.11 -24.28
N GLY A 4 -5.70 -1.76 -24.57
CA GLY A 4 -7.01 -1.32 -24.10
C GLY A 4 -7.22 -1.48 -22.59
N ARG A 5 -6.59 -2.48 -21.97
CA ARG A 5 -6.74 -2.79 -20.54
C ARG A 5 -6.11 -1.72 -19.66
N GLN A 6 -4.95 -1.19 -20.07
CA GLN A 6 -4.22 -0.15 -19.34
C GLN A 6 -5.03 1.15 -19.26
N LYS A 7 -5.62 1.57 -20.38
CA LYS A 7 -6.38 2.82 -20.48
C LYS A 7 -7.68 2.77 -19.68
N ALA A 8 -8.36 1.62 -19.71
CA ALA A 8 -9.54 1.39 -18.88
C ALA A 8 -9.17 1.42 -17.38
N LEU A 9 -8.06 0.78 -17.00
CA LEU A 9 -7.58 0.74 -15.62
C LEU A 9 -7.26 2.15 -15.08
N GLU A 10 -6.51 2.96 -15.83
CA GLU A 10 -6.19 4.35 -15.44
C GLU A 10 -7.43 5.21 -15.27
N THR A 11 -8.41 5.07 -16.18
CA THR A 11 -9.68 5.80 -16.09
C THR A 11 -10.46 5.40 -14.83
N THR A 12 -10.50 4.11 -14.49
CA THR A 12 -11.15 3.63 -13.27
C THR A 12 -10.44 4.12 -12.02
N LEU A 13 -9.10 4.09 -11.99
CA LEU A 13 -8.29 4.58 -10.86
C LEU A 13 -8.54 6.08 -10.60
N ALA A 14 -8.54 6.90 -11.65
CA ALA A 14 -8.81 8.33 -11.55
C ALA A 14 -10.24 8.62 -11.02
N ASN A 15 -11.23 7.84 -11.47
CA ASN A 15 -12.60 7.96 -10.98
C ASN A 15 -12.73 7.58 -9.49
N LEU A 16 -11.98 6.58 -9.03
CA LEU A 16 -11.97 6.18 -7.62
C LEU A 16 -11.32 7.26 -6.74
N GLN A 17 -10.17 7.82 -7.13
CA GLN A 17 -9.53 8.93 -6.41
C GLN A 17 -10.45 10.15 -6.29
N LYS A 18 -11.14 10.54 -7.38
CA LYS A 18 -12.05 11.69 -7.35
C LYS A 18 -13.24 11.49 -6.41
N ARG A 19 -13.74 10.25 -6.28
CA ARG A 19 -14.94 9.94 -5.49
C ARG A 19 -14.65 9.70 -4.01
N PHE A 20 -13.50 9.12 -3.70
CA PHE A 20 -13.19 8.65 -2.35
C PHE A 20 -11.96 9.32 -1.72
N GLY A 21 -11.29 10.22 -2.44
CA GLY A 21 -10.11 10.95 -1.96
C GLY A 21 -8.79 10.27 -2.36
N GLU A 22 -7.70 10.99 -2.11
CA GLU A 22 -6.34 10.49 -2.33
C GLU A 22 -6.04 9.32 -1.38
N GLY A 23 -5.32 8.30 -1.87
CA GLY A 23 -4.93 7.13 -1.08
C GLY A 23 -5.94 5.98 -0.99
N VAL A 24 -7.14 6.10 -1.58
CA VAL A 24 -8.15 5.01 -1.54
C VAL A 24 -7.69 3.74 -2.28
N ILE A 25 -6.79 3.90 -3.25
CA ILE A 25 -6.22 2.80 -4.02
C ILE A 25 -4.79 3.22 -4.40
N MET A 26 -3.84 2.34 -4.13
CA MET A 26 -2.41 2.58 -4.29
C MET A 26 -1.76 1.30 -4.79
N ARG A 27 -0.67 1.39 -5.56
CA ARG A 27 0.15 0.21 -5.81
C ARG A 27 0.83 -0.18 -4.51
N LEU A 28 0.94 -1.49 -4.27
CA LEU A 28 1.50 -2.04 -3.04
C LEU A 28 2.94 -1.52 -2.75
N GLY A 29 3.71 -1.18 -3.80
CA GLY A 29 5.05 -0.58 -3.66
C GLY A 29 5.09 0.96 -3.59
N GLU A 30 3.98 1.65 -3.85
CA GLU A 30 3.88 3.12 -3.74
C GLU A 30 3.30 3.56 -2.40
N ALA A 31 2.80 2.61 -1.59
CA ALA A 31 2.36 2.88 -0.23
C ALA A 31 3.59 3.07 0.68
N THR A 32 4.03 4.32 0.84
CA THR A 32 5.10 4.74 1.75
C THR A 32 4.83 4.41 3.23
N HIS A 33 3.60 4.01 3.57
CA HIS A 33 3.14 3.68 4.93
C HIS A 33 3.03 2.17 5.23
N LEU A 34 3.55 1.27 4.39
CA LEU A 34 3.65 -0.16 4.74
C LEU A 34 4.91 -0.46 5.57
N GLN A 35 5.33 0.47 6.45
CA GLN A 35 6.25 0.09 7.51
C GLN A 35 5.47 -0.75 8.50
N VAL A 36 5.91 -2.01 8.67
CA VAL A 36 5.38 -2.87 9.73
C VAL A 36 5.79 -2.21 11.05
N GLU A 37 4.83 -1.58 11.73
CA GLU A 37 5.06 -1.04 13.06
C GLU A 37 5.27 -2.19 14.04
N ALA A 38 6.45 -2.24 14.64
CA ALA A 38 6.76 -3.17 15.72
C ALA A 38 6.69 -2.43 17.05
N ILE A 39 5.92 -2.97 18.00
CA ILE A 39 5.92 -2.49 19.38
C ILE A 39 6.98 -3.28 20.15
N PRO A 40 7.96 -2.63 20.81
CA PRO A 40 8.99 -3.32 21.58
C PRO A 40 8.37 -4.16 22.70
N THR A 41 8.80 -5.41 22.84
CA THR A 41 8.31 -6.30 23.90
C THR A 41 8.94 -5.99 25.27
N GLY A 42 9.99 -5.16 25.30
CA GLY A 42 10.77 -4.85 26.50
C GLY A 42 11.82 -5.91 26.84
N SER A 43 11.95 -6.94 26.01
CA SER A 43 12.98 -7.98 26.10
C SER A 43 13.76 -8.06 24.79
N ILE A 44 15.05 -7.70 24.86
CA ILE A 44 15.94 -7.64 23.68
C ILE A 44 16.03 -9.00 22.96
N SER A 45 16.07 -10.10 23.72
CA SER A 45 16.15 -11.45 23.14
C SER A 45 14.87 -11.85 22.40
N LEU A 46 13.72 -11.36 22.85
CA LEU A 46 12.43 -11.66 22.24
C LEU A 46 12.20 -10.79 21.00
N ASP A 47 12.55 -9.51 21.07
CA ASP A 47 12.50 -8.60 19.92
C ASP A 47 13.42 -9.10 18.78
N LEU A 48 14.59 -9.65 19.11
CA LEU A 48 15.49 -10.25 18.11
C LEU A 48 14.94 -11.56 17.50
N ALA A 49 14.17 -12.35 18.25
CA ALA A 49 13.60 -13.60 17.77
C ALA A 49 12.37 -13.39 16.88
N LEU A 50 11.70 -12.24 17.02
CA LEU A 50 10.51 -11.87 16.22
C LEU A 50 10.86 -11.47 14.78
N GLY A 51 12.12 -11.11 14.51
CA GLY A 51 12.64 -10.88 13.16
C GLY A 51 12.97 -9.43 12.87
#